data_AF-A0AAD5K7F9-F1
#
_entry.id   AF-A0AAD5K7F9-F1
#
_cell.length_a   1.000
_cell.length_b   1.000
_cell.length_c   1.000
_cell.angle_alpha   90.00
_cell.angle_beta   90.00
_cell.angle_gamma   90.00
#
_symmetry.space_group_name_H-M   'P 1'
#
loop_
_entity.id
_entity.type
_entity.pdbx_description
1 polymer ?
#
loop_
_entity_poly.entity_id
_entity_poly.type
_entity_poly.pdbx_seq_one_letter_code
_entity_poly.pdbx_strand_id
1 'polypeptide(L)'
;MLENWDRFDDRSSKVYYDRLRQWLTKNIMEPTLHTVKLVEQQLPQQGTNFVDCPQNIIALLMIEPTTMADNTFPINMVQKLISVGGYENDRARKYVLDRLKEFVKRSRYHSITKEPDLPSDSEIILHLFNTYLGFAMPNVVPPLVSLQGGDIYKFLLVYFYTTEDLEKEIFQ
;
A
#
# COMPACT_ATOMS: atom_id res chain seq x y z
N MET A 1 -3.90 17.94 -14.41
CA MET A 1 -4.65 17.10 -13.44
C MET A 1 -6.10 17.53 -13.26
N LEU A 2 -6.39 18.82 -13.04
CA LEU A 2 -7.77 19.30 -12.84
C LEU A 2 -8.71 19.06 -14.04
N GLU A 3 -8.21 19.12 -15.28
CA GLU A 3 -9.01 18.94 -16.51
C GLU A 3 -9.57 17.52 -16.71
N ASN A 4 -9.06 16.51 -15.99
CA ASN A 4 -9.52 15.12 -16.10
C ASN A 4 -10.37 14.68 -14.90
N TRP A 5 -10.65 15.57 -13.95
CA TRP A 5 -11.37 15.22 -12.73
C TRP A 5 -12.80 14.75 -13.04
N ASP A 6 -13.51 15.45 -13.92
CA ASP A 6 -14.92 15.13 -14.25
C ASP A 6 -15.09 13.81 -15.02
N ARG A 7 -13.99 13.23 -15.51
CA ARG A 7 -13.98 12.03 -16.33
C ARG A 7 -14.35 10.77 -15.57
N PHE A 8 -14.24 10.79 -14.24
CA PHE A 8 -14.45 9.62 -13.37
C PHE A 8 -15.64 9.75 -12.41
N ASP A 9 -16.61 10.62 -12.73
CA ASP A 9 -17.81 10.87 -11.91
C ASP A 9 -19.05 10.06 -12.34
N ASP A 10 -18.97 9.30 -13.44
CA ASP A 10 -20.12 8.58 -13.99
C ASP A 10 -20.20 7.11 -13.51
N ARG A 11 -21.33 6.44 -13.81
CA ARG A 11 -21.53 5.02 -13.44
C ARG A 11 -20.59 4.07 -14.17
N SER A 12 -20.11 4.42 -15.35
CA SER A 12 -19.14 3.66 -16.17
C SER A 12 -17.79 3.55 -15.47
N SER A 13 -17.44 4.58 -14.71
CA SER A 13 -16.15 4.69 -14.02
C SER A 13 -15.93 3.62 -12.96
N LYS A 14 -16.99 2.99 -12.46
CA LYS A 14 -16.92 1.89 -11.46
C LYS A 14 -15.99 0.77 -11.88
N VAL A 15 -15.95 0.43 -13.18
CA VAL A 15 -15.04 -0.60 -13.70
C VAL A 15 -13.58 -0.21 -13.47
N TYR A 16 -13.23 1.07 -13.67
CA TYR A 16 -11.87 1.55 -13.45
C TYR A 16 -11.52 1.61 -11.96
N TYR A 17 -12.45 2.02 -11.09
CA TYR A 17 -12.26 1.93 -9.64
C TYR A 17 -11.99 0.48 -9.19
N ASP A 18 -12.75 -0.49 -9.72
CA ASP A 18 -12.55 -1.90 -9.41
C ASP A 18 -11.21 -2.42 -9.95
N ARG A 19 -10.82 -2.04 -11.18
CA ARG A 19 -9.51 -2.39 -11.76
C ARG A 19 -8.36 -1.80 -10.95
N LEU A 20 -8.43 -0.52 -10.58
CA LEU A 20 -7.43 0.14 -9.74
C LEU A 20 -7.29 -0.57 -8.40
N ARG A 21 -8.41 -0.91 -7.77
CA ARG A 21 -8.42 -1.66 -6.52
C ARG A 21 -7.74 -3.03 -6.67
N GLN A 22 -8.08 -3.79 -7.71
CA GLN A 22 -7.46 -5.09 -7.98
C GLN A 22 -5.96 -4.93 -8.22
N TRP A 23 -5.56 -3.90 -8.96
CA TRP A 23 -4.17 -3.60 -9.21
C TRP A 23 -3.39 -3.28 -7.92
N LEU A 24 -3.91 -2.38 -7.08
CA LEU A 24 -3.30 -2.06 -5.78
C LEU A 24 -3.20 -3.30 -4.88
N THR A 25 -4.24 -4.13 -4.89
CA THR A 25 -4.30 -5.36 -4.09
C THR A 25 -3.22 -6.34 -4.53
N LYS A 26 -3.19 -6.68 -5.82
CA LYS A 26 -2.29 -7.68 -6.39
C LYS A 26 -0.83 -7.22 -6.39
N ASN A 27 -0.57 -5.97 -6.74
CA ASN A 27 0.79 -5.49 -6.95
C ASN A 27 1.45 -4.92 -5.69
N ILE A 28 0.68 -4.54 -4.67
CA ILE A 28 1.23 -3.89 -3.46
C ILE A 28 0.78 -4.60 -2.19
N MET A 29 -0.52 -4.70 -1.95
CA MET A 29 -1.03 -5.13 -0.63
C MET A 29 -0.75 -6.61 -0.35
N GLU A 30 -1.04 -7.50 -1.31
CA GLU A 30 -0.81 -8.93 -1.17
C GLU A 30 0.69 -9.27 -1.02
N PRO A 31 1.61 -8.77 -1.87
CA PRO A 31 3.05 -8.99 -1.66
C PRO A 31 3.55 -8.50 -0.30
N THR A 32 3.04 -7.37 0.17
CA THR A 32 3.35 -6.83 1.50
C THR A 32 2.94 -7.81 2.60
N LEU A 33 1.67 -8.24 2.59
CA LEU A 33 1.14 -9.17 3.59
C LEU A 33 1.79 -10.55 3.52
N HIS A 34 2.15 -11.01 2.32
CA HIS A 34 2.83 -12.29 2.14
C HIS A 34 4.22 -12.27 2.78
N THR A 35 4.98 -11.19 2.57
CA THR A 35 6.29 -11.00 3.20
C THR A 35 6.19 -10.99 4.72
N VAL A 36 5.24 -10.25 5.27
CA VAL A 36 4.96 -10.20 6.72
C VAL A 36 4.73 -11.61 7.25
N LYS A 37 3.86 -12.38 6.59
CA LYS A 37 3.53 -13.75 6.98
C LYS A 37 4.75 -14.68 6.95
N LEU A 38 5.58 -14.59 5.91
CA LEU A 38 6.79 -15.43 5.79
C LEU A 38 7.80 -15.12 6.90
N VAL A 39 8.02 -13.83 7.19
CA VAL A 39 8.90 -13.41 8.29
C VAL A 39 8.34 -13.90 9.62
N GLU A 40 7.05 -13.73 9.88
CA GLU A 40 6.42 -14.18 11.13
C GLU A 40 6.52 -15.70 11.33
N GLN A 41 6.51 -16.49 10.26
CA GLN A 41 6.73 -17.95 10.32
C GLN A 41 8.15 -18.34 10.73
N GLN A 42 9.12 -17.44 10.56
CA GLN A 42 10.53 -17.66 10.89
C GLN A 42 10.90 -17.15 12.28
N LEU A 43 10.00 -16.42 12.95
CA LEU A 43 10.28 -15.86 14.26
C LEU A 43 10.30 -16.98 15.33
N PRO A 44 11.35 -17.05 16.16
CA PRO A 44 11.57 -18.16 17.09
C PRO A 44 10.66 -18.17 18.32
N GLN A 45 9.87 -17.11 18.59
CA GLN A 45 9.08 -16.95 19.82
C GLN A 45 7.59 -16.70 19.57
N GLN A 46 6.74 -17.36 20.36
CA GLN A 46 5.32 -17.04 20.49
C GLN A 46 5.17 -15.62 21.08
N GLY A 47 4.55 -14.71 20.33
CA GLY A 47 4.23 -13.35 20.80
C GLY A 47 5.00 -12.22 20.10
N THR A 48 6.08 -12.53 19.38
CA THR A 48 6.71 -11.57 18.45
C THR A 48 6.03 -11.64 17.09
N ASN A 49 5.66 -10.47 16.56
CA ASN A 49 5.14 -10.30 15.21
C ASN A 49 6.12 -9.47 14.37
N PHE A 50 5.83 -9.27 13.09
CA PHE A 50 6.70 -8.51 12.18
C PHE A 50 7.04 -7.10 12.70
N VAL A 51 6.10 -6.44 13.37
CA VAL A 51 6.24 -5.05 13.84
C VAL A 51 7.06 -4.98 15.12
N ASP A 52 6.77 -5.86 16.08
CA ASP A 52 7.45 -5.89 17.39
C ASP A 52 8.79 -6.65 17.36
N CYS A 53 9.22 -7.10 16.18
CA CYS A 53 10.43 -7.86 16.04
C CYS A 53 11.66 -6.99 16.33
N PRO A 54 12.58 -7.42 17.21
CA PRO A 54 13.85 -6.72 17.45
C PRO A 54 14.63 -6.48 16.14
N GLN A 55 15.14 -5.25 15.95
CA GLN A 55 15.81 -4.85 14.71
C GLN A 55 17.02 -5.72 14.34
N ASN A 56 17.74 -6.24 15.34
CA ASN A 56 18.85 -7.17 15.11
C ASN A 56 18.38 -8.51 14.52
N ILE A 57 17.18 -8.99 14.87
CA ILE A 57 16.58 -10.20 14.29
C ILE A 57 16.11 -9.91 12.86
N ILE A 58 15.44 -8.77 12.63
CA ILE A 58 15.04 -8.35 11.29
C ILE A 58 16.26 -8.21 10.37
N ALA A 59 17.35 -7.61 10.84
CA ALA A 59 18.58 -7.46 10.06
C ALA A 59 19.18 -8.83 9.67
N LEU A 60 19.13 -9.82 10.56
CA LEU A 60 19.57 -11.19 10.23
C LEU A 60 18.69 -11.80 9.13
N LEU A 61 17.36 -11.66 9.23
CA LEU A 61 16.42 -12.16 8.22
C LEU A 61 16.55 -11.47 6.86
N MET A 62 17.06 -10.23 6.81
CA MET A 62 17.38 -9.54 5.56
C MET A 62 18.64 -10.07 4.87
N ILE A 63 19.57 -10.65 5.64
CA ILE A 63 20.85 -11.18 5.13
C ILE A 63 20.68 -12.64 4.70
N GLU A 64 19.78 -13.37 5.35
CA GLU A 64 19.43 -14.71 4.92
C GLU A 64 18.74 -14.64 3.55
N PRO A 65 19.20 -15.40 2.54
CA PRO A 65 18.48 -15.58 1.30
C PRO A 65 17.25 -16.42 1.61
N THR A 66 16.26 -15.82 2.25
CA THR A 66 14.91 -16.35 2.24
C THR A 66 14.56 -16.47 0.78
N THR A 67 14.21 -17.68 0.34
CA THR A 67 13.65 -17.90 -0.99
C THR A 67 12.53 -16.90 -1.17
N MET A 68 12.78 -15.81 -1.90
CA MET A 68 11.79 -14.79 -2.22
C MET A 68 10.76 -15.54 -3.05
N ALA A 69 9.70 -16.02 -2.39
CA ALA A 69 8.61 -16.67 -3.07
C ALA A 69 8.08 -15.69 -4.12
N ASP A 70 7.63 -16.20 -5.26
CA ASP A 70 6.92 -15.40 -6.24
C ASP A 70 5.85 -14.57 -5.51
N ASN A 71 5.82 -13.26 -5.76
CA ASN A 71 4.90 -12.31 -5.12
C ASN A 71 5.25 -11.91 -3.66
N THR A 72 6.52 -11.60 -3.38
CA THR A 72 6.99 -11.02 -2.10
C THR A 72 7.81 -9.76 -2.34
N PHE A 73 7.93 -8.91 -1.30
CA PHE A 73 8.77 -7.71 -1.31
C PHE A 73 9.96 -7.86 -0.36
N PRO A 74 11.06 -7.15 -0.62
CA PRO A 74 12.14 -7.03 0.35
C PRO A 74 11.64 -6.52 1.71
N ILE A 75 12.15 -7.08 2.81
CA ILE A 75 11.70 -6.73 4.18
C ILE A 75 11.81 -5.22 4.45
N ASN A 76 12.87 -4.57 3.97
CA ASN A 76 13.10 -3.14 4.15
C ASN A 76 12.06 -2.29 3.41
N MET A 77 11.58 -2.74 2.25
CA MET A 77 10.49 -2.13 1.51
C MET A 77 9.19 -2.26 2.30
N VAL A 78 8.90 -3.45 2.86
CA VAL A 78 7.71 -3.69 3.68
C VAL A 78 7.71 -2.84 4.96
N GLN A 79 8.86 -2.70 5.64
CA GLN A 79 8.98 -1.80 6.78
C GLN A 79 8.63 -0.35 6.43
N LYS A 80 9.03 0.13 5.24
CA LYS A 80 8.67 1.47 4.75
C LYS A 80 7.19 1.56 4.37
N LEU A 81 6.65 0.54 3.70
CA LEU A 81 5.24 0.50 3.29
C LEU A 81 4.28 0.63 4.48
N ILE A 82 4.63 0.06 5.64
CA ILE A 82 3.78 0.13 6.85
C ILE A 82 4.07 1.34 7.75
N SER A 83 5.12 2.11 7.46
CA SER A 83 5.53 3.29 8.25
C SER A 83 5.05 4.57 7.58
N VAL A 84 3.79 4.93 7.80
CA VAL A 84 3.19 6.16 7.27
C VAL A 84 3.76 7.38 8.00
N GLY A 85 4.18 8.40 7.25
CA GLY A 85 4.78 9.61 7.84
C GLY A 85 3.88 10.27 8.89
N GLY A 86 4.45 10.61 10.04
CA GLY A 86 3.70 11.12 11.21
C GLY A 86 3.06 10.04 12.09
N TYR A 87 3.08 8.77 11.65
CA TYR A 87 2.46 7.61 12.32
C TYR A 87 3.42 6.42 12.36
N GLU A 88 4.66 6.65 12.80
CA GLU A 88 5.76 5.66 12.68
C GLU A 88 5.93 4.75 13.90
N ASN A 89 5.02 4.84 14.88
CA ASN A 89 5.05 3.96 16.06
C ASN A 89 4.47 2.57 15.76
N ASP A 90 4.77 1.59 16.61
CA ASP A 90 4.39 0.19 16.38
C ASP A 90 2.87 -0.04 16.40
N ARG A 91 2.11 0.74 17.18
CA ARG A 91 0.64 0.69 17.15
C ARG A 91 0.12 1.09 15.76
N ALA A 92 0.65 2.16 15.19
CA ALA A 92 0.26 2.63 13.87
C ALA A 92 0.67 1.64 12.76
N ARG A 93 1.87 1.06 12.82
CA ARG A 93 2.32 0.03 11.87
C ARG A 93 1.43 -1.22 11.90
N LYS A 94 1.05 -1.69 13.10
CA LYS A 94 0.09 -2.79 13.27
C LYS A 94 -1.28 -2.43 12.69
N TYR A 95 -1.74 -1.22 12.98
CA TYR A 95 -2.98 -0.72 12.40
C TYR A 95 -2.95 -0.72 10.87
N VAL A 96 -1.88 -0.23 10.24
CA VAL A 96 -1.72 -0.26 8.78
C VAL A 96 -1.78 -1.69 8.25
N LEU A 97 -1.11 -2.65 8.88
CA LEU A 97 -1.19 -4.06 8.50
C LEU A 97 -2.62 -4.62 8.59
N ASP A 98 -3.36 -4.26 9.63
CA ASP A 98 -4.75 -4.70 9.78
C ASP A 98 -5.67 -4.03 8.75
N ARG A 99 -5.43 -2.75 8.41
CA ARG A 99 -6.11 -2.08 7.30
C ARG A 99 -5.83 -2.76 5.98
N LEU A 100 -4.57 -3.12 5.69
CA LEU A 100 -4.20 -3.88 4.49
C LEU A 100 -4.98 -5.21 4.41
N LYS A 101 -5.06 -5.98 5.50
CA LYS A 101 -5.84 -7.24 5.54
C LYS A 101 -7.32 -6.99 5.22
N GLU A 102 -7.91 -5.94 5.78
CA GLU A 102 -9.29 -5.55 5.48
C GLU A 102 -9.45 -5.10 4.02
N PHE A 103 -8.44 -4.42 3.48
CA PHE A 103 -8.45 -3.93 2.11
C PHE A 103 -8.49 -5.04 1.07
N VAL A 104 -7.71 -6.09 1.29
CA VAL A 104 -7.72 -7.28 0.44
C VAL A 104 -9.08 -8.01 0.51
N LYS A 105 -9.68 -8.11 1.70
CA LYS A 105 -10.94 -8.85 1.92
C LYS A 105 -12.19 -8.14 1.41
N ARG A 106 -12.26 -6.81 1.52
CA ARG A 106 -13.52 -6.07 1.34
C ARG A 106 -13.72 -5.63 -0.10
N SER A 107 -14.88 -5.95 -0.68
CA SER A 107 -15.26 -5.50 -2.02
C SER A 107 -15.44 -3.98 -2.13
N ARG A 108 -15.73 -3.29 -1.01
CA ARG A 108 -15.90 -1.84 -0.93
C ARG A 108 -15.22 -1.28 0.31
N TYR A 109 -14.37 -0.28 0.11
CA TYR A 109 -13.73 0.46 1.20
C TYR A 109 -14.75 1.38 1.84
N HIS A 110 -15.06 1.12 3.10
CA HIS A 110 -15.74 2.09 3.94
C HIS A 110 -14.66 2.76 4.77
N SER A 111 -14.56 4.08 4.64
CA SER A 111 -13.65 4.88 5.47
C SER A 111 -14.03 4.65 6.93
N ILE A 112 -13.14 4.00 7.68
CA ILE A 112 -13.32 3.87 9.12
C ILE A 112 -12.90 5.20 9.73
N THR A 113 -13.69 5.66 10.70
CA THR A 113 -13.49 6.87 11.47
C THR A 113 -12.02 7.05 11.84
N LYS A 114 -11.42 8.18 11.42
CA LYS A 114 -10.03 8.52 11.73
C LYS A 114 -9.89 8.61 13.25
N GLU A 115 -9.18 7.65 13.86
CA GLU A 115 -8.66 7.85 15.21
C GLU A 115 -7.62 8.99 15.14
N PRO A 116 -7.60 9.93 16.11
CA PRO A 116 -6.75 11.13 16.01
C PRO A 116 -5.26 10.84 15.82
N ASP A 117 -4.80 9.69 16.30
CA ASP A 117 -3.42 9.23 16.33
C ASP A 117 -3.10 8.12 15.31
N LEU A 118 -4.00 7.85 14.36
CA LEU A 118 -3.82 6.85 13.31
C LEU A 118 -4.05 7.45 11.90
N PRO A 119 -3.36 6.93 10.88
CA PRO A 119 -3.54 7.40 9.52
C PRO A 119 -4.91 6.97 8.98
N SER A 120 -5.55 7.83 8.18
CA SER A 120 -6.75 7.46 7.44
C SER A 120 -6.45 6.46 6.33
N ASP A 121 -7.48 5.76 5.84
CA ASP A 121 -7.35 4.85 4.70
C ASP A 121 -6.73 5.54 3.47
N SER A 122 -7.08 6.81 3.22
CA SER A 122 -6.53 7.58 2.10
C SER A 122 -5.04 7.88 2.27
N GLU A 123 -4.62 8.24 3.50
CA GLU A 123 -3.20 8.45 3.83
C GLU A 123 -2.41 7.14 3.66
N ILE A 124 -2.98 6.01 4.11
CA ILE A 124 -2.38 4.68 3.94
C ILE A 124 -2.22 4.35 2.45
N ILE A 125 -3.30 4.45 1.66
CA ILE A 125 -3.27 4.07 0.23
C ILE A 125 -2.27 4.93 -0.55
N LEU A 126 -2.27 6.25 -0.32
CA LEU A 126 -1.32 7.15 -0.99
C LEU A 126 0.12 6.80 -0.61
N HIS A 127 0.39 6.59 0.69
CA HIS A 127 1.72 6.23 1.18
C HIS A 127 2.22 4.92 0.58
N LEU A 128 1.36 3.90 0.54
CA LEU A 128 1.68 2.60 -0.06
C LEU A 128 2.04 2.74 -1.53
N PHE A 129 1.23 3.48 -2.28
CA PHE A 129 1.45 3.69 -3.71
C PHE A 129 2.75 4.47 -3.99
N ASN A 130 2.99 5.56 -3.26
CA ASN A 130 4.21 6.35 -3.42
C ASN A 130 5.47 5.56 -3.05
N THR A 131 5.39 4.79 -1.97
CA THR A 131 6.50 3.92 -1.54
C THR A 131 6.74 2.83 -2.59
N TYR A 132 5.69 2.21 -3.12
CA TYR A 132 5.82 1.23 -4.20
C TYR A 132 6.49 1.81 -5.44
N LEU A 133 6.04 2.98 -5.93
CA LEU A 133 6.65 3.63 -7.10
C LEU A 133 8.13 3.91 -6.87
N GLY A 134 8.51 4.43 -5.70
CA GLY A 134 9.91 4.71 -5.37
C GLY A 134 10.83 3.49 -5.38
N PHE A 135 10.29 2.28 -5.21
CA PHE A 135 11.07 1.04 -5.22
C PHE A 135 10.98 0.29 -6.56
N ALA A 136 9.76 0.08 -7.07
CA ALA A 136 9.50 -0.79 -8.22
C ALA A 136 9.51 -0.03 -9.56
N MET A 137 9.23 1.27 -9.54
CA MET A 137 9.16 2.12 -10.74
C MET A 137 9.88 3.45 -10.51
N PRO A 138 11.19 3.45 -10.22
CA PRO A 138 11.92 4.66 -9.81
C PRO A 138 11.95 5.76 -10.88
N ASN A 139 11.65 5.42 -12.14
CA ASN A 139 11.56 6.37 -13.25
C ASN A 139 10.19 7.08 -13.31
N VAL A 140 9.18 6.56 -12.61
CA VAL A 140 7.84 7.14 -12.54
C VAL A 140 7.78 8.16 -11.40
N VAL A 141 7.47 9.40 -11.72
CA VAL A 141 7.42 10.51 -10.75
C VAL A 141 6.21 10.36 -9.83
N PRO A 142 6.37 10.12 -8.51
CA PRO A 142 5.23 9.93 -7.61
C PRO A 142 4.29 11.14 -7.58
N PRO A 143 2.99 10.94 -7.31
CA PRO A 143 2.04 12.03 -7.19
C PRO A 143 2.46 13.06 -6.13
N LEU A 144 2.65 14.31 -6.55
CA LEU A 144 3.15 15.41 -5.71
C LEU A 144 2.06 16.12 -4.88
N VAL A 145 0.82 15.66 -4.91
CA VAL A 145 -0.33 16.40 -4.35
C VAL A 145 -0.67 15.89 -2.95
N SER A 146 -0.75 16.81 -1.99
CA SER A 146 -1.30 16.52 -0.66
C SER A 146 -2.82 16.34 -0.76
N LEU A 147 -3.35 15.19 -0.34
CA LEU A 147 -4.79 14.95 -0.25
C LEU A 147 -5.41 15.82 0.85
N GLN A 148 -5.93 16.98 0.48
CA GLN A 148 -6.85 17.73 1.34
C GLN A 148 -8.28 17.27 1.02
N GLY A 149 -8.69 16.14 1.61
CA GLY A 149 -10.10 15.72 1.67
C GLY A 149 -10.74 15.22 0.37
N GLY A 150 -9.96 14.83 -0.65
CA GLY A 150 -10.47 14.29 -1.92
C GLY A 150 -10.58 12.75 -1.95
N ASP A 151 -11.36 12.23 -2.91
CA ASP A 151 -11.43 10.78 -3.21
C ASP A 151 -10.07 10.30 -3.74
N ILE A 152 -9.35 9.54 -2.91
CA ILE A 152 -8.03 8.99 -3.23
C ILE A 152 -8.05 8.10 -4.47
N TYR A 153 -9.11 7.33 -4.69
CA TYR A 153 -9.17 6.45 -5.84
C TYR A 153 -9.40 7.25 -7.11
N LYS A 154 -10.25 8.28 -7.07
CA LYS A 154 -10.42 9.20 -8.18
C LYS A 154 -9.10 9.88 -8.54
N PHE A 155 -8.37 10.34 -7.52
CA PHE A 155 -7.04 10.91 -7.70
C PHE A 155 -6.08 9.94 -8.38
N LEU A 156 -6.00 8.70 -7.88
CA LEU A 156 -5.15 7.68 -8.47
C LEU A 156 -5.58 7.31 -9.90
N LEU A 157 -6.87 7.26 -10.20
CA LEU A 157 -7.35 7.02 -11.56
C LEU A 157 -6.89 8.11 -12.53
N VAL A 158 -7.00 9.38 -12.13
CA VAL A 158 -6.47 10.51 -12.92
C VAL A 158 -4.96 10.39 -13.08
N TYR A 159 -4.25 10.00 -12.02
CA TYR A 159 -2.81 9.82 -12.07
C TYR A 159 -2.40 8.69 -13.04
N PHE A 160 -3.01 7.50 -12.94
CA PHE A 160 -2.80 6.40 -13.87
C PHE A 160 -3.13 6.81 -15.30
N TYR A 161 -4.23 7.53 -15.51
CA TYR A 161 -4.65 7.97 -16.84
C TYR A 161 -3.66 8.93 -17.50
N THR A 162 -2.96 9.74 -16.70
CA THR A 162 -2.01 10.76 -17.20
C THR A 162 -0.56 10.28 -17.22
N THR A 163 -0.28 9.07 -16.72
CA THR A 163 1.05 8.49 -16.65
C THR A 163 1.16 7.34 -17.65
N GLU A 164 1.91 7.54 -18.74
CA GLU A 164 1.97 6.60 -19.87
C GLU A 164 2.34 5.16 -19.45
N ASP A 165 3.28 5.01 -18.52
CA ASP A 165 3.72 3.71 -17.98
C ASP A 165 2.65 2.96 -17.18
N LEU A 166 1.64 3.68 -16.67
CA LEU A 166 0.60 3.14 -15.80
C LEU A 166 -0.77 3.09 -16.46
N GLU A 167 -1.03 3.91 -17.48
CA GLU A 167 -2.34 4.02 -18.12
C GLU A 167 -2.88 2.64 -18.55
N LYS A 168 -2.00 1.83 -19.15
CA LYS A 168 -2.35 0.51 -19.69
C LYS A 168 -2.71 -0.51 -18.62
N GLU A 169 -2.21 -0.34 -17.41
CA GLU A 169 -2.47 -1.25 -16.29
C GLU A 169 -3.95 -1.23 -15.85
N ILE A 170 -4.64 -0.11 -16.09
CA ILE A 170 -6.01 0.12 -15.62
C ILE A 170 -7.00 0.32 -16.78
N PHE A 171 -6.59 1.01 -17.84
CA PHE A 171 -7.53 1.50 -18.86
C PHE A 171 -7.56 0.67 -20.16
N GLN A 172 -6.64 -0.28 -20.33
CA GLN A 172 -6.66 -1.26 -21.42
C GLN A 172 -7.28 -2.59 -20.97
#